data_AF-A0AA39RNZ6-F1
#
_entry.id   AF-A0AA39RNZ6-F1
#
_cell.length_a   1.000
_cell.length_b   1.000
_cell.length_c   1.000
_cell.angle_alpha   90.00
_cell.angle_beta   90.00
_cell.angle_gamma   90.00
#
_symmetry.space_group_name_H-M   'P 1'
#
loop_
_entity.id
_entity.type
_entity.pdbx_description
1 polymer ?
#
loop_
_entity_poly.entity_id
_entity_poly.type
_entity_poly.pdbx_seq_one_letter_code
_entity_poly.pdbx_strand_id
1 'polypeptide(L)'
;MGFLSLSTVFSLVSLALFVKIHFSLNVASDSTGEAHALLKWKASLQNHNTSLLPSWPLYPFNSTNNSAHHKTKTSLCLWFGISCNHAGSVIGVNLTSLSLRGTLDGFSFSLFP
;
A
#
# COMPACT_ATOMS: atom_id res chain seq x y z
N MET A 1 16.20 42.27 24.71
CA MET A 1 15.25 41.26 24.20
C MET A 1 14.85 41.71 22.81
N GLY A 2 15.32 41.02 21.76
CA GLY A 2 15.10 41.46 20.38
C GLY A 2 13.70 41.13 19.93
N PHE A 3 12.94 42.13 19.48
CA PHE A 3 11.64 41.93 18.84
C PHE A 3 11.87 41.29 17.47
N LEU A 4 11.20 40.16 17.21
CA LEU A 4 11.17 39.56 15.89
C LEU A 4 10.34 40.45 14.96
N SER A 5 10.84 40.75 13.76
CA SER A 5 10.07 41.53 12.80
C SER A 5 8.85 40.73 12.31
N LEU A 6 7.79 41.43 11.90
CA LEU A 6 6.59 40.82 11.35
C LEU A 6 6.87 39.91 10.14
N SER A 7 7.87 40.27 9.32
CA SER A 7 8.30 39.47 8.17
C SER A 7 8.96 38.15 8.59
N THR A 8 9.76 38.14 9.67
CA THR A 8 10.35 36.92 10.23
C THR A 8 9.27 36.01 10.80
N VAL A 9 8.25 36.56 11.48
CA VAL A 9 7.12 35.77 12.00
C VAL A 9 6.35 35.12 10.86
N PHE A 10 6.02 35.87 9.79
CA PHE A 10 5.32 35.33 8.62
C PHE A 10 6.12 34.23 7.92
N SER A 11 7.44 34.41 7.79
CA SER A 11 8.34 33.42 7.20
C SER A 11 8.40 32.12 8.00
N LEU A 12 8.50 32.21 9.33
CA LEU A 12 8.52 31.03 10.22
C LEU A 12 7.18 30.28 10.18
N VAL A 13 6.06 30.99 10.17
CA VAL A 13 4.72 30.38 10.03
C VAL A 13 4.59 29.65 8.70
N SER A 14 5.03 30.28 7.61
CA SER A 14 4.99 29.68 6.26
C SER A 14 5.85 28.41 6.18
N LEU A 15 7.05 28.43 6.77
CA LEU A 15 7.93 27.26 6.83
C LEU A 15 7.33 26.12 7.66
N ALA A 16 6.73 26.43 8.81
CA ALA A 16 6.05 25.44 9.65
C ALA A 16 4.86 24.80 8.94
N LEU A 17 4.07 25.58 8.20
CA LEU A 17 2.98 25.09 7.37
C LEU A 17 3.49 24.20 6.23
N PHE A 18 4.60 24.57 5.58
CA PHE A 18 5.21 23.75 4.52
C PHE A 18 5.69 22.39 5.04
N VAL A 19 6.38 22.37 6.20
CA VAL A 19 6.83 21.13 6.86
C VAL A 19 5.64 20.25 7.27
N LYS A 20 4.56 20.85 7.78
CA LYS A 20 3.31 20.14 8.09
C LYS A 20 2.68 19.51 6.85
N ILE A 21 2.66 20.21 5.72
CA ILE A 21 2.13 19.69 4.46
C ILE A 21 3.00 18.52 3.98
N HIS A 22 4.32 18.65 4.02
CA HIS A 22 5.24 17.59 3.59
C HIS A 22 5.15 16.32 4.47
N PHE A 23 4.96 16.47 5.78
CA PHE A 23 4.78 15.33 6.69
C PHE A 23 3.37 14.71 6.60
N SER A 24 2.35 15.50 6.23
CA SER A 24 1.00 15.00 5.98
C SER A 24 0.87 14.34 4.60
N LEU A 25 1.77 14.67 3.68
CA LEU A 25 1.95 13.99 2.40
C LEU A 25 2.74 12.69 2.62
N ASN A 26 2.27 11.83 3.52
CA ASN A 26 2.61 10.42 3.43
C ASN A 26 1.98 9.96 2.11
N VAL A 27 2.84 9.76 1.10
CA VAL A 27 2.48 9.07 -0.13
C VAL A 27 1.74 7.83 0.30
N ALA A 28 0.44 7.80 0.03
CA ALA A 28 -0.31 6.57 0.13
C ALA A 28 0.37 5.64 -0.87
N SER A 29 1.07 4.62 -0.36
CA SER A 29 1.45 3.47 -1.18
C SER A 29 0.23 3.12 -2.02
N ASP A 30 0.42 3.00 -3.33
CA ASP A 30 -0.66 2.59 -4.20
C ASP A 30 -0.93 1.11 -3.97
N SER A 31 -1.53 0.83 -2.81
CA SER A 31 -2.03 -0.46 -2.39
C SER A 31 -2.92 -1.08 -3.48
N THR A 32 -3.51 -0.24 -4.34
CA THR A 32 -4.32 -0.67 -5.48
C THR A 32 -3.48 -1.34 -6.56
N GLY A 33 -2.31 -0.79 -6.88
CA GLY A 33 -1.36 -1.35 -7.84
C GLY A 33 -0.74 -2.65 -7.34
N GLU A 34 -0.22 -2.65 -6.11
CA GLU A 34 0.32 -3.84 -5.45
C GLU A 34 -0.73 -4.98 -5.39
N ALA A 35 -1.99 -4.64 -5.04
CA ALA A 35 -3.07 -5.62 -4.98
C ALA A 35 -3.43 -6.18 -6.35
N HIS A 36 -3.53 -5.32 -7.37
CA HIS A 36 -3.78 -5.78 -8.73
C HIS A 36 -2.67 -6.71 -9.24
N ALA A 37 -1.40 -6.41 -8.96
CA ALA A 37 -0.29 -7.26 -9.34
C ALA A 37 -0.39 -8.66 -8.70
N LEU A 38 -0.68 -8.71 -7.40
CA LEU A 38 -0.85 -9.97 -6.66
C LEU A 38 -2.06 -10.78 -7.17
N LEU A 39 -3.20 -10.13 -7.41
CA LEU A 39 -4.41 -10.82 -7.89
C LEU A 39 -4.26 -11.33 -9.33
N LYS A 40 -3.59 -10.55 -10.19
CA LYS A 40 -3.29 -10.98 -11.56
C LYS A 40 -2.36 -12.20 -11.57
N TRP A 41 -1.34 -12.20 -10.72
CA TRP A 41 -0.48 -13.36 -10.55
C TRP A 41 -1.22 -14.56 -9.96
N LYS A 42 -2.07 -14.36 -8.94
CA LYS A 42 -2.93 -15.42 -8.41
C LYS A 42 -3.79 -16.06 -9.51
N ALA A 43 -4.34 -15.25 -10.42
CA ALA A 43 -5.14 -15.74 -11.55
C ALA A 43 -4.31 -16.55 -12.56
N SER A 44 -3.03 -16.22 -12.80
CA SER A 44 -2.17 -17.04 -13.67
C SER A 44 -1.85 -18.42 -13.07
N LEU A 45 -1.90 -18.55 -11.73
CA LEU A 45 -1.76 -19.83 -11.03
C LEU A 45 -3.02 -20.71 -11.09
N GLN A 46 -4.22 -20.14 -11.30
CA GLN A 46 -5.50 -20.85 -11.23
C GLN A 46 -5.68 -21.94 -12.31
N ASN A 47 -4.83 -21.98 -13.33
CA ASN A 47 -4.92 -22.95 -14.43
C ASN A 47 -4.41 -24.37 -14.06
N HIS A 48 -3.86 -24.59 -12.85
CA HIS A 48 -3.09 -25.80 -12.50
C HIS A 48 -3.54 -26.59 -11.25
N ASN A 49 -4.86 -26.74 -11.03
CA ASN A 49 -5.52 -27.40 -9.86
C ASN A 49 -5.72 -26.48 -8.64
N THR A 50 -6.98 -26.31 -8.28
CA THR A 50 -7.54 -25.15 -7.57
C THR A 50 -7.63 -25.28 -6.05
N SER A 51 -6.87 -26.18 -5.40
CA SER A 51 -7.01 -26.41 -3.95
C SER A 51 -6.03 -25.63 -3.06
N LEU A 52 -4.99 -25.01 -3.61
CA LEU A 52 -3.88 -24.42 -2.84
C LEU A 52 -3.77 -22.89 -2.95
N LEU A 53 -4.79 -22.22 -3.48
CA LEU A 53 -4.75 -20.78 -3.70
C LEU A 53 -4.68 -20.02 -2.37
N PRO A 54 -3.86 -18.96 -2.28
CA PRO A 54 -3.82 -18.12 -1.09
C PRO A 54 -5.19 -17.47 -0.85
N SER A 55 -5.54 -17.26 0.43
CA SER A 55 -6.82 -16.69 0.91
C SER A 55 -6.95 -15.18 0.63
N TRP A 56 -6.52 -14.75 -0.54
CA TRP A 56 -6.66 -13.37 -1.01
C TRP A 56 -8.07 -13.13 -1.55
N PRO A 57 -8.65 -11.95 -1.34
CA PRO A 57 -9.95 -11.57 -1.87
C PRO A 57 -9.95 -11.59 -3.41
N LEU A 58 -11.13 -11.72 -4.04
CA LEU A 58 -11.23 -11.80 -5.51
C LEU A 58 -11.02 -10.44 -6.20
N TYR A 59 -11.23 -9.33 -5.49
CA TYR A 59 -11.11 -7.99 -6.02
C TYR A 59 -10.42 -7.07 -5.00
N PRO A 60 -9.59 -6.11 -5.44
CA PRO A 60 -9.11 -5.06 -4.56
C PRO A 60 -10.29 -4.18 -4.15
N PHE A 61 -10.52 -4.04 -2.84
CA PHE A 61 -11.61 -3.21 -2.35
C PHE A 61 -11.25 -1.73 -2.49
N ASN A 62 -11.89 -1.04 -3.44
CA ASN A 62 -11.76 0.41 -3.58
C ASN A 62 -12.49 1.09 -2.41
N SER A 63 -11.74 1.56 -1.40
CA SER A 63 -12.26 2.50 -0.41
C SER A 63 -12.31 3.90 -1.02
N THR A 64 -13.30 4.13 -1.90
CA THR A 64 -13.70 5.46 -2.34
C THR A 64 -14.74 5.98 -1.34
N ASN A 65 -14.32 6.31 -0.13
CA ASN A 65 -15.15 7.18 0.72
C ASN A 65 -14.27 8.20 1.45
N ASN A 66 -14.57 9.46 1.20
CA ASN A 66 -13.88 10.64 1.73
C ASN A 66 -14.32 10.99 3.17
N SER A 67 -14.79 10.02 3.96
CA SER A 67 -15.04 10.24 5.38
C SER A 67 -13.77 9.98 6.19
N ALA A 68 -13.21 11.05 6.76
CA ALA A 68 -11.95 11.10 7.49
C ALA A 68 -11.90 10.29 8.80
N HIS A 69 -12.90 9.45 9.09
CA HIS A 69 -12.89 8.55 10.24
C HIS A 69 -13.38 7.18 9.79
N HIS A 70 -12.47 6.20 9.86
CA HIS A 70 -12.70 4.78 9.58
C HIS A 70 -12.76 4.37 8.09
N LYS A 71 -11.66 4.61 7.35
CA LYS A 71 -11.37 3.90 6.10
C LYS A 71 -11.10 2.43 6.42
N THR A 72 -12.08 1.56 6.23
CA THR A 72 -11.83 0.12 6.06
C THR A 72 -11.23 -0.13 4.67
N LYS A 73 -10.00 0.34 4.45
CA LYS A 73 -9.11 -0.31 3.48
C LYS A 73 -8.79 -1.67 4.09
N THR A 74 -9.24 -2.76 3.50
CA THR A 74 -8.66 -4.07 3.82
C THR A 74 -7.20 -4.00 3.39
N SER A 75 -6.32 -3.77 4.36
CA SER A 75 -4.89 -3.65 4.11
C SER A 75 -4.37 -4.93 3.47
N LEU A 76 -3.51 -4.82 2.45
CA LEU A 76 -2.83 -5.97 1.85
C LEU A 76 -2.06 -6.77 2.89
N CYS A 77 -1.64 -6.13 3.96
CA CYS A 77 -0.91 -6.75 5.07
C CYS A 77 -1.76 -7.75 5.87
N LEU A 78 -3.08 -7.76 5.65
CA LEU A 78 -4.00 -8.76 6.21
C LEU A 78 -4.13 -10.00 5.32
N TRP A 79 -3.59 -9.96 4.11
CA TRP A 79 -3.63 -11.10 3.21
C TRP A 79 -2.65 -12.17 3.67
N PHE A 80 -3.06 -13.43 3.57
CA PHE A 80 -2.20 -14.55 3.94
C PHE A 80 -0.86 -14.51 3.21
N GLY A 81 0.23 -14.64 3.97
CA GLY A 81 1.58 -14.66 3.43
C GLY A 81 2.14 -13.30 3.00
N ILE A 82 1.40 -12.19 3.15
CA ILE A 82 1.90 -10.85 2.81
C ILE A 82 2.55 -10.20 4.02
N SER A 83 3.73 -9.62 3.81
CA SER A 83 4.46 -8.78 4.77
C SER A 83 4.55 -7.36 4.24
N CYS A 84 4.33 -6.37 5.10
CA CYS A 84 4.38 -4.97 4.75
C CYS A 84 5.37 -4.17 5.59
N ASN A 85 5.82 -3.04 5.04
CA ASN A 85 6.50 -2.01 5.82
C ASN A 85 5.50 -1.16 6.64
N HIS A 86 6.02 -0.21 7.43
CA HIS A 86 5.23 0.71 8.25
C HIS A 86 4.28 1.61 7.45
N ALA A 87 4.55 1.83 6.16
CA ALA A 87 3.69 2.59 5.26
C ALA A 87 2.56 1.75 4.64
N GLY A 88 2.55 0.43 4.87
CA GLY A 88 1.55 -0.50 4.34
C GLY A 88 1.86 -1.01 2.92
N SER A 89 3.06 -0.77 2.40
CA SER A 89 3.54 -1.35 1.14
C SER A 89 4.04 -2.77 1.35
N VAL A 90 3.76 -3.64 0.38
CA VAL A 90 4.23 -5.03 0.38
C VAL A 90 5.75 -5.08 0.22
N ILE A 91 6.42 -5.70 1.19
CA ILE A 91 7.88 -5.96 1.18
C ILE A 91 8.22 -7.45 1.11
N GLY A 92 7.22 -8.32 1.21
CA GLY A 92 7.44 -9.76 1.18
C GLY A 92 6.17 -10.55 0.93
N VAL A 93 6.33 -11.68 0.23
CA VAL A 93 5.28 -12.65 -0.05
C VAL A 93 5.82 -14.04 0.28
N ASN A 94 5.27 -14.70 1.28
CA ASN A 94 5.64 -16.05 1.70
C ASN A 94 4.45 -16.98 1.54
N LEU A 95 4.51 -17.80 0.49
CA LEU A 95 3.51 -18.83 0.18
C LEU A 95 4.12 -20.23 0.19
N THR A 96 5.28 -20.43 0.85
CA THR A 96 6.04 -21.69 0.79
C THR A 96 5.26 -22.90 1.31
N SER A 97 4.33 -22.69 2.25
CA SER A 97 3.44 -23.76 2.77
C SER A 97 2.35 -24.16 1.78
N LEU A 98 2.11 -23.36 0.74
CA LEU A 98 1.22 -23.66 -0.35
C LEU A 98 2.08 -24.30 -1.45
N SER A 99 1.84 -25.57 -1.79
CA SER A 99 2.54 -26.26 -2.88
C SER A 99 2.12 -25.72 -4.27
N LEU A 100 2.24 -24.41 -4.47
CA LEU A 100 1.86 -23.69 -5.68
C LEU A 100 2.73 -24.14 -6.85
N ARG A 101 2.08 -24.34 -8.00
CA ARG A 101 2.74 -24.64 -9.27
C ARG A 101 2.40 -23.56 -10.26
N GLY A 102 3.41 -23.00 -10.91
CA GLY A 102 3.26 -21.95 -11.91
C GLY A 102 4.53 -21.12 -12.05
N THR A 103 4.42 -20.01 -12.78
CA THR A 103 5.48 -19.03 -13.01
C THR A 103 5.11 -17.70 -12.33
N LEU A 104 6.01 -16.72 -12.38
CA LEU A 104 5.71 -15.33 -12.00
C LEU A 104 5.09 -14.55 -13.17
N ASP A 105 4.54 -15.24 -14.17
CA ASP A 105 3.95 -14.58 -15.33
C ASP A 105 2.74 -13.73 -14.91
N GLY A 106 2.72 -12.50 -15.42
CA GLY A 106 1.72 -11.51 -15.07
C GLY A 106 1.94 -10.82 -13.72
N PHE A 107 3.00 -11.16 -12.98
CA PHE A 107 3.40 -10.44 -11.77
C PHE A 107 4.18 -9.17 -12.13
N SER A 108 3.57 -8.01 -11.87
CA SER A 108 4.16 -6.71 -12.18
C SER A 108 5.09 -6.23 -11.06
N PHE A 109 6.35 -6.65 -11.08
CA PHE A 109 7.37 -6.23 -10.09
C PHE A 109 7.51 -4.71 -9.95
N SER A 110 7.28 -3.95 -11.02
CA SER A 110 7.36 -2.49 -11.04
C SER A 110 6.30 -1.78 -10.19
N LEU A 111 5.29 -2.49 -9.70
CA LEU A 111 4.23 -1.94 -8.83
C LEU A 111 4.56 -2.07 -7.34
N PHE A 112 5.76 -2.56 -7.01
CA PHE A 112 6.27 -2.70 -5.65
C PHE A 112 7.49 -1.78 -5.44
N PRO A 113 7.70 -1.27 -4.21
CA PRO A 113 8.83 -0.41 -3.87
C PRO A 113 10.20 -1.12 -3.85
#